data_AF-A0A0K8V060-F1
#
_entry.id   AF-A0A0K8V060-F1
#
_cell.length_a   1.000
_cell.length_b   1.000
_cell.length_c   1.000
_cell.angle_alpha   90.00
_cell.angle_beta   90.00
_cell.angle_gamma   90.00
#
_symmetry.space_group_name_H-M   'P 1'
#
loop_
_entity.id
_entity.type
_entity.pdbx_description
1 polymer ?
#
loop_
_entity_poly.entity_id
_entity_poly.type
_entity_poly.pdbx_seq_one_letter_code
_entity_poly.pdbx_strand_id
1 'polypeptide(L)'
;LNAGEQQDQTMLSIEVQTSHSHEENLYNNFNILNTVVNRFKQQLILVEAKEKEVGNIFKNKRIFIDIRDSHSHNVINIVNKHFEKGKVAIYFELNGKEHNEVEQILLNTFANNQNISFVNCTNFAKDIEDEYE
;
A
#
# COMPACT_ATOMS: atom_id res chain seq x y z
N LEU A 1 -18.38 -59.06 -30.77
CA LEU A 1 -18.69 -57.88 -29.94
C LEU A 1 -18.59 -58.31 -28.48
N ASN A 2 -17.52 -57.91 -27.81
CA ASN A 2 -17.44 -57.54 -26.38
C ASN A 2 -15.96 -57.54 -25.99
N ALA A 3 -15.36 -56.38 -26.23
CA ALA A 3 -14.14 -55.95 -25.58
C ALA A 3 -14.48 -55.54 -24.15
N GLY A 4 -13.58 -55.82 -23.21
CA GLY A 4 -13.74 -55.47 -21.80
C GLY A 4 -12.47 -55.79 -21.03
N GLU A 5 -11.38 -55.14 -21.41
CA GLU A 5 -10.19 -55.00 -20.56
C GLU A 5 -10.51 -54.07 -19.39
N GLN A 6 -9.99 -54.36 -18.21
CA GLN A 6 -9.34 -53.34 -17.39
C GLN A 6 -8.48 -54.02 -16.31
N GLN A 7 -7.18 -53.99 -16.54
CA GLN A 7 -6.14 -54.31 -15.56
C GLN A 7 -5.77 -53.05 -14.79
N ASP A 8 -5.55 -53.28 -13.50
CA ASP A 8 -5.00 -52.40 -12.47
C ASP A 8 -3.74 -51.65 -12.92
N GLN A 9 -3.74 -50.32 -12.76
CA GLN A 9 -2.53 -49.54 -12.53
C GLN A 9 -2.83 -48.45 -11.51
N THR A 10 -2.47 -48.77 -10.27
CA THR A 10 -2.24 -47.85 -9.17
C THR A 10 -1.14 -46.87 -9.54
N MET A 11 -1.49 -45.61 -9.81
CA MET A 11 -0.54 -44.50 -9.80
C MET A 11 -0.87 -43.64 -8.59
N LEU A 12 0.02 -43.67 -7.60
CA LEU A 12 -0.02 -42.80 -6.43
C LEU A 12 -0.04 -41.34 -6.91
N SER A 13 -1.18 -40.69 -6.79
CA SER A 13 -1.25 -39.23 -6.80
C SER A 13 -0.57 -38.75 -5.53
N ILE A 14 0.71 -38.41 -5.62
CA ILE A 14 1.33 -37.54 -4.62
C ILE A 14 0.62 -36.19 -4.80
N GLU A 15 -0.48 -36.00 -4.08
CA GLU A 15 -0.96 -34.65 -3.79
C GLU A 15 0.19 -33.98 -3.06
N VAL A 16 0.92 -33.14 -3.78
CA VAL A 16 1.78 -32.14 -3.18
C VAL A 16 0.82 -31.25 -2.40
N GLN A 17 0.58 -31.62 -1.14
CA GLN A 17 0.12 -30.71 -0.11
C GLN A 17 1.22 -29.66 -0.03
N THR A 18 1.07 -28.62 -0.85
CA THR A 18 1.74 -27.36 -0.62
C THR A 18 1.31 -26.97 0.78
N SER A 19 2.24 -27.13 1.71
CA SER A 19 2.08 -26.71 3.08
C SER A 19 1.86 -25.21 3.02
N HIS A 20 0.60 -24.78 2.95
CA HIS A 20 0.23 -23.41 3.24
C HIS A 20 0.47 -23.25 4.73
N SER A 21 1.71 -22.93 5.08
CA SER A 21 2.06 -22.42 6.39
C SER A 21 1.07 -21.31 6.69
N HIS A 22 0.17 -21.65 7.60
CA HIS A 22 -0.96 -20.88 8.08
C HIS A 22 -0.42 -19.76 8.98
N GLU A 23 0.34 -18.85 8.38
CA GLU A 23 0.47 -17.47 8.82
C GLU A 23 -0.16 -16.64 7.71
N GLU A 24 -1.49 -16.71 7.61
CA GLU A 24 -2.26 -15.63 7.01
C GLU A 24 -1.87 -14.36 7.76
N ASN A 25 -0.98 -13.58 7.14
CA ASN A 25 -0.68 -12.22 7.54
C ASN A 25 -2.00 -11.46 7.37
N LEU A 26 -2.84 -11.48 8.41
CA LEU A 26 -4.19 -10.90 8.50
C LEU A 26 -4.23 -9.37 8.36
N TYR A 27 -3.16 -8.77 7.85
CA TYR A 27 -3.07 -7.36 7.58
C TYR A 27 -3.48 -7.17 6.12
N ASN A 28 -4.67 -6.58 5.95
CA ASN A 28 -5.11 -5.98 4.70
C ASN A 28 -4.09 -4.89 4.32
N ASN A 29 -2.96 -5.27 3.75
CA ASN A 29 -2.02 -4.32 3.18
C ASN A 29 -2.78 -3.52 2.12
N PHE A 30 -2.60 -2.20 2.09
CA PHE A 30 -3.29 -1.35 1.14
C PHE A 30 -3.13 -1.92 -0.28
N ASN A 31 -4.15 -1.74 -1.12
CA ASN A 31 -4.01 -2.13 -2.53
C ASN A 31 -2.78 -1.45 -3.14
N ILE A 32 -1.80 -2.26 -3.52
CA ILE A 32 -0.58 -1.82 -4.18
C ILE A 32 -0.90 -1.61 -5.66
N LEU A 33 -0.74 -0.37 -6.12
CA LEU A 33 -0.92 0.04 -7.49
C LEU A 33 0.44 0.30 -8.12
N ASN A 34 0.74 -0.40 -9.22
CA ASN A 34 1.94 -0.11 -10.00
C ASN A 34 1.76 1.17 -10.84
N THR A 35 1.78 2.32 -10.17
CA THR A 35 1.46 3.62 -10.74
C THR A 35 2.24 4.72 -10.02
N VAL A 36 2.30 5.90 -10.63
CA VAL A 36 2.90 7.09 -10.04
C VAL A 36 1.92 7.77 -9.08
N VAL A 37 2.36 8.08 -7.86
CA VAL A 37 1.56 8.77 -6.82
C VAL A 37 1.04 10.13 -7.28
N ASN A 38 1.78 10.80 -8.18
CA ASN A 38 1.44 12.11 -8.73
C ASN A 38 0.08 12.16 -9.45
N ARG A 39 -0.44 11.01 -9.92
CA ARG A 39 -1.75 10.91 -10.59
C ARG A 39 -2.93 11.18 -9.65
N PHE A 40 -2.70 11.20 -8.34
CA PHE A 40 -3.73 11.39 -7.33
C PHE A 40 -3.70 12.82 -6.77
N LYS A 41 -4.87 13.38 -6.46
CA LYS A 41 -4.99 14.74 -5.91
C LYS A 41 -4.47 14.88 -4.48
N GLN A 42 -4.65 13.82 -3.69
CA GLN A 42 -4.25 13.73 -2.29
C GLN A 42 -3.12 12.72 -2.19
N GLN A 43 -1.95 13.19 -1.77
CA GLN A 43 -0.73 12.40 -1.76
C GLN A 43 -0.11 12.44 -0.37
N LEU A 44 0.26 11.28 0.13
CA LEU A 44 1.01 11.12 1.37
C LEU A 44 2.37 10.52 1.02
N ILE A 45 3.44 11.28 1.25
CA ILE A 45 4.80 10.90 0.86
C ILE A 45 5.60 10.68 2.13
N LEU A 46 6.08 9.47 2.33
CA LEU A 46 6.97 9.14 3.44
C LEU A 46 8.43 9.28 3.00
N VAL A 47 9.18 10.07 3.74
CA VAL A 47 10.58 10.44 3.44
C VAL A 47 11.46 10.29 4.69
N GLU A 48 12.78 10.22 4.53
CA GLU A 48 13.69 10.15 5.70
C GLU A 48 13.67 11.43 6.52
N ALA A 49 13.72 12.57 5.84
CA ALA A 49 13.64 13.88 6.45
C ALA A 49 12.84 14.82 5.53
N LYS A 50 11.78 15.43 6.07
CA LYS A 50 10.98 16.40 5.32
C LYS A 50 11.50 17.81 5.54
N GLU A 51 11.62 18.59 4.47
CA GLU A 51 11.88 20.04 4.55
C GLU A 51 10.62 20.83 4.95
N LYS A 52 9.44 20.30 4.60
CA LYS A 52 8.12 20.90 4.85
C LYS A 52 7.06 19.82 5.02
N GLU A 53 6.03 20.11 5.80
CA GLU A 53 4.88 19.20 5.98
C GLU A 53 3.96 19.17 4.75
N VAL A 54 3.78 20.32 4.09
CA VAL A 54 2.90 20.46 2.92
C VAL A 54 3.68 20.98 1.72
N GLY A 55 3.57 20.29 0.60
CA GLY A 55 3.99 20.78 -0.71
C GLY A 55 2.81 20.85 -1.66
N ASN A 56 2.74 21.92 -2.44
CA ASN A 56 1.82 22.00 -3.57
C ASN A 56 2.66 21.85 -4.84
N ILE A 57 2.35 20.86 -5.65
CA ILE A 57 2.93 20.73 -6.99
C ILE A 57 1.77 20.64 -7.97
N PHE A 58 1.73 21.61 -8.88
CA PHE A 58 0.55 22.01 -9.65
C PHE A 58 -0.66 22.28 -8.76
N LYS A 59 -1.68 21.41 -8.83
CA LYS A 59 -2.96 21.46 -8.11
C LYS A 59 -3.11 20.34 -7.08
N ASN A 60 -2.07 19.51 -6.92
CA ASN A 60 -2.12 18.36 -6.03
C ASN A 60 -1.43 18.69 -4.70
N LYS A 61 -2.13 18.38 -3.61
CA LYS A 61 -1.66 18.59 -2.26
C LYS A 61 -0.83 17.38 -1.86
N ARG A 62 0.45 17.60 -1.59
CA ARG A 62 1.39 16.60 -1.05
C ARG A 62 1.62 16.85 0.42
N ILE A 63 1.41 15.82 1.21
CA ILE A 63 1.70 15.81 2.64
C ILE A 63 2.91 14.93 2.86
N PHE A 64 3.92 15.45 3.55
CA PHE A 64 5.13 14.72 3.87
C PHE A 64 5.11 14.27 5.32
N ILE A 65 5.40 12.99 5.52
CA ILE A 65 5.65 12.37 6.82
C ILE A 65 7.11 11.94 6.82
N ASP A 66 7.83 12.24 7.90
CA ASP A 66 9.18 11.72 8.08
C ASP A 66 9.28 10.72 9.24
N ILE A 67 10.46 10.14 9.43
CA ILE A 67 10.70 9.12 10.47
C ILE A 67 10.35 9.62 11.88
N ARG A 68 10.46 10.93 12.15
CA ARG A 68 10.17 11.51 13.46
C ARG A 68 8.68 11.49 13.73
N ASP A 69 7.86 11.69 12.70
CA ASP A 69 6.40 11.61 12.79
C ASP A 69 5.91 10.18 12.99
N SER A 70 6.57 9.18 12.38
CA SER A 70 6.24 7.77 12.58
C SER A 70 6.47 7.37 14.04
N HIS A 71 7.69 7.59 14.54
CA HIS A 71 8.05 7.19 15.91
C HIS A 71 7.24 7.92 17.00
N SER A 72 6.87 9.18 16.75
CA SER A 72 6.03 9.96 17.67
C SER A 72 4.53 9.67 17.53
N HIS A 73 4.13 8.74 16.65
CA HIS A 73 2.72 8.43 16.34
C HIS A 73 1.94 9.66 15.84
N ASN A 74 2.63 10.67 15.29
CA ASN A 74 2.03 11.92 14.81
C ASN A 74 1.37 11.78 13.43
N VAL A 75 1.55 10.63 12.77
CA VAL A 75 0.92 10.25 11.50
C VAL A 75 -0.57 10.57 11.47
N ILE A 76 -1.31 10.17 12.51
CA ILE A 76 -2.77 10.31 12.57
C ILE A 76 -3.17 11.79 12.59
N ASN A 77 -2.47 12.61 13.37
CA ASN A 77 -2.74 14.04 13.47
C ASN A 77 -2.52 14.73 12.13
N ILE A 78 -1.43 14.40 11.43
CA ILE A 78 -1.11 14.95 10.11
C ILE A 78 -2.18 14.56 9.09
N VAL A 79 -2.60 13.29 9.08
CA VAL A 79 -3.64 12.79 8.18
C VAL A 79 -4.97 13.50 8.43
N ASN A 80 -5.45 13.52 9.68
CA ASN A 80 -6.72 14.17 10.04
C ASN A 80 -6.72 15.67 9.78
N LYS A 81 -5.58 16.35 9.93
CA LYS A 81 -5.42 17.78 9.63
C LYS A 81 -5.56 18.10 8.14
N HIS A 82 -5.29 17.13 7.26
CA HIS A 82 -5.10 17.41 5.84
C HIS A 82 -6.02 16.65 4.88
N PHE A 83 -6.60 15.55 5.31
CA PHE A 83 -7.49 14.71 4.52
C PHE A 83 -8.80 14.50 5.28
N GLU A 84 -9.90 14.92 4.67
CA GLU A 84 -11.24 14.75 5.23
C GLU A 84 -12.00 13.61 4.54
N LYS A 85 -11.77 13.42 3.23
CA LYS A 85 -12.42 12.41 2.41
C LYS A 85 -11.65 12.09 1.12
N GLY A 86 -12.00 10.99 0.47
CA GLY A 86 -11.50 10.55 -0.81
C GLY A 86 -10.37 9.54 -0.72
N LYS A 87 -9.77 9.26 -1.88
CA LYS A 87 -8.63 8.36 -2.00
C LYS A 87 -7.33 9.14 -1.79
N VAL A 88 -6.50 8.66 -0.88
CA VAL A 88 -5.16 9.16 -0.58
C VAL A 88 -4.16 8.16 -1.12
N ALA A 89 -3.29 8.60 -2.03
CA ALA A 89 -2.23 7.76 -2.55
C ALA A 89 -0.98 7.92 -1.70
N ILE A 90 -0.41 6.80 -1.28
CA ILE A 90 0.78 6.77 -0.43
C ILE A 90 1.97 6.35 -1.28
N TYR A 91 3.10 7.01 -1.07
CA TYR A 91 4.39 6.58 -1.59
C TYR A 91 5.43 6.57 -0.47
N PHE A 92 6.30 5.56 -0.49
CA PHE A 92 7.33 5.35 0.51
C PHE A 92 8.71 5.44 -0.13
N GLU A 93 9.51 6.44 0.28
CA GLU A 93 10.95 6.49 -0.01
C GLU A 93 11.77 5.67 0.99
N LEU A 94 11.13 5.20 2.06
CA LEU A 94 11.76 4.53 3.19
C LEU A 94 11.91 3.01 2.98
N ASN A 95 12.83 2.44 3.73
CA ASN A 95 12.99 1.00 3.93
C ASN A 95 11.72 0.32 4.50
N GLY A 96 11.65 -1.01 4.36
CA GLY A 96 10.41 -1.77 4.57
C GLY A 96 9.83 -1.78 5.99
N LYS A 97 10.63 -1.51 7.03
CA LYS A 97 10.15 -1.56 8.43
C LYS A 97 9.30 -0.33 8.76
N GLU A 98 9.80 0.86 8.46
CA GLU A 98 9.15 2.15 8.69
C GLU A 98 7.91 2.28 7.80
N HIS A 99 7.99 1.75 6.57
CA HIS A 99 6.83 1.56 5.70
C HIS A 99 5.72 0.77 6.39
N ASN A 100 6.03 -0.43 6.90
CA ASN A 100 5.06 -1.28 7.55
C ASN A 100 4.46 -0.62 8.80
N GLU A 101 5.28 0.08 9.61
CA GLU A 101 4.79 0.77 10.81
C GLU A 101 3.71 1.80 10.47
N VAL A 102 3.96 2.68 9.49
CA VAL A 102 2.97 3.69 9.11
C VAL A 102 1.76 3.07 8.44
N GLU A 103 1.94 2.05 7.61
CA GLU A 103 0.83 1.31 7.01
C GLU A 103 -0.09 0.72 8.09
N GLN A 104 0.48 0.08 9.12
CA GLN A 104 -0.28 -0.46 10.25
C GLN A 104 -1.03 0.64 11.03
N ILE A 105 -0.38 1.79 11.29
CA ILE A 105 -1.04 2.91 11.98
C ILE A 105 -2.26 3.38 11.18
N LEU A 106 -2.10 3.55 9.86
CA LEU A 106 -3.18 4.02 8.99
C LEU A 106 -4.31 2.98 8.88
N LEU A 107 -3.98 1.70 8.71
CA LEU A 107 -4.96 0.62 8.65
C LEU A 107 -5.77 0.54 9.95
N ASN A 108 -5.09 0.48 11.11
CA ASN A 108 -5.77 0.36 12.39
C ASN A 108 -6.67 1.55 12.71
N THR A 109 -6.26 2.76 12.31
CA THR A 109 -7.01 3.99 12.59
C THR A 109 -8.18 4.18 11.63
N PHE A 110 -8.02 3.83 10.34
CA PHE A 110 -8.97 4.17 9.28
C PHE A 110 -9.68 2.95 8.67
N ALA A 111 -9.49 1.72 9.18
CA ALA A 111 -10.13 0.50 8.65
C ALA A 111 -11.65 0.61 8.48
N ASN A 112 -12.33 1.28 9.40
CA ASN A 112 -13.80 1.47 9.37
C ASN A 112 -14.23 2.84 8.81
N ASN A 113 -13.28 3.66 8.35
CA ASN A 113 -13.58 4.98 7.82
C ASN A 113 -14.00 4.89 6.36
N GLN A 114 -15.28 5.13 6.06
CA GLN A 114 -15.79 5.12 4.69
C GLN A 114 -15.48 6.41 3.90
N ASN A 115 -15.04 7.47 4.58
CA ASN A 115 -14.73 8.73 3.94
C ASN A 115 -13.35 8.71 3.31
N ILE A 116 -12.37 8.05 3.93
CA ILE A 116 -10.98 8.05 3.50
C ILE A 116 -10.55 6.63 3.13
N SER A 117 -9.90 6.47 1.99
CA SER A 117 -9.27 5.21 1.58
C SER A 117 -7.84 5.45 1.14
N PHE A 118 -6.98 4.46 1.36
CA PHE A 118 -5.57 4.56 1.01
C PHE A 118 -5.20 3.54 -0.07
N VAL A 119 -4.24 3.92 -0.92
CA VAL A 119 -3.64 3.04 -1.94
C VAL A 119 -2.14 3.25 -1.95
N ASN A 120 -1.37 2.16 -1.99
CA ASN A 120 0.08 2.23 -2.05
C ASN A 120 0.52 2.34 -3.51
N CYS A 121 1.32 3.34 -3.84
CA CYS A 121 1.90 3.54 -5.17
C CYS A 121 3.37 3.10 -5.15
N THR A 122 3.83 2.48 -6.23
CA THR A 122 5.22 2.00 -6.35
C THR A 122 6.18 3.02 -6.92
N ASN A 123 5.67 4.11 -7.53
CA ASN A 123 6.49 5.11 -8.20
C ASN A 123 6.20 6.52 -7.68
N PHE A 124 7.27 7.32 -7.56
CA PHE A 124 7.20 8.75 -7.30
C PHE A 124 8.03 9.49 -8.31
N ALA A 125 7.38 10.40 -9.01
CA ALA A 125 8.09 11.25 -9.93
C ALA A 125 8.32 12.59 -9.24
N LYS A 126 9.53 12.73 -8.69
CA LYS A 126 9.99 13.92 -7.97
C LYS A 126 9.88 15.17 -8.84
N ASP A 127 10.18 15.00 -10.13
CA ASP A 127 10.37 16.07 -11.12
C ASP A 127 9.36 16.03 -12.28
N ILE A 128 8.14 15.49 -12.10
CA ILE A 128 7.07 15.84 -13.07
C ILE A 128 6.74 17.31 -12.81
N GLU A 129 7.46 18.19 -13.50
CA GLU A 129 7.13 19.58 -13.80
C GLU A 129 6.36 19.72 -15.12
N ASP A 130 6.22 18.64 -15.90
CA ASP A 130 5.45 18.67 -17.14
C ASP A 130 4.04 18.08 -17.00
N GLU A 131 3.10 19.01 -17.03
CA GLU A 131 1.76 18.87 -17.58
C GLU A 131 1.86 18.12 -18.92
N TYR A 132 0.99 17.11 -19.13
CA TYR A 132 0.61 16.58 -20.44
C TYR A 132 1.43 17.06 -21.66
N GLU A 133 2.31 16.23 -22.20
CA GLU A 133 2.43 16.20 -23.68
C GLU A 133 1.19 15.50 -24.26
#